data_AF-A0A8J2LE37-F1
#
_entry.id   AF-A0A8J2LE37-F1
#
_cell.length_a   1.000
_cell.length_b   1.000
_cell.length_c   1.000
_cell.angle_alpha   90.00
_cell.angle_beta   90.00
_cell.angle_gamma   90.00
#
_symmetry.space_group_name_H-M   'P 1'
#
loop_
_entity.id
_entity.type
_entity.pdbx_description
1 polymer ?
#
loop_
_entity_poly.entity_id
_entity_poly.type
_entity_poly.pdbx_seq_one_letter_code
_entity_poly.pdbx_strand_id
1 'polypeptide(L)' 'MQFTNESVQRAFLATEENPFDLDAWNILLRELQTRKIEDVRPLFEKLVKIFPTTGRFWKIYIEQEMKARNFDKVEKKH' A
#
# COMPACT_ATOMS: atom_id res chain seq x y z
N MET A 1 4.87 6.06 10.33
CA MET A 1 5.38 5.15 9.29
C MET A 1 6.79 5.58 8.92
N GLN A 2 7.77 4.67 8.95
CA GLN A 2 9.16 5.00 8.56
C GLN A 2 9.49 4.31 7.24
N PHE A 3 9.88 5.10 6.24
CA PHE A 3 10.44 4.63 4.97
C PHE A 3 11.94 4.84 5.01
N THR A 4 12.73 3.85 4.64
CA THR A 4 14.21 3.96 4.59
C THR A 4 14.70 4.58 3.27
N ASN A 5 13.87 4.50 2.23
CA ASN A 5 14.17 5.04 0.91
C ASN A 5 13.70 6.49 0.78
N GLU A 6 14.62 7.41 0.48
CA GLU A 6 14.34 8.84 0.35
C GLU A 6 13.31 9.14 -0.76
N SER A 7 13.37 8.45 -1.89
CA SER A 7 12.38 8.61 -2.98
C SER A 7 10.97 8.23 -2.53
N VAL A 8 10.85 7.21 -1.69
CA VAL A 8 9.56 6.80 -1.12
C VAL A 8 9.08 7.81 -0.07
N GLN A 9 9.98 8.36 0.75
CA GLN A 9 9.63 9.44 1.68
C GLN A 9 9.10 10.66 0.93
N ARG A 10 9.79 11.09 -0.14
CA ARG A 10 9.35 12.21 -0.98
C ARG A 10 8.01 11.92 -1.64
N ALA A 11 7.81 10.70 -2.16
CA ALA A 11 6.52 10.29 -2.72
C ALA A 11 5.40 10.34 -1.67
N PHE A 12 5.65 9.87 -0.45
CA PHE A 12 4.68 9.97 0.64
C PHE A 12 4.32 11.43 0.94
N LEU A 13 5.32 12.32 1.09
CA LEU A 13 5.06 13.75 1.31
C LEU A 13 4.27 14.38 0.16
N ALA A 14 4.60 14.03 -1.09
CA ALA A 14 3.85 14.49 -2.25
C ALA A 14 2.38 14.05 -2.22
N THR A 15 2.07 12.84 -1.70
CA THR A 15 0.66 12.42 -1.50
C THR A 15 -0.04 13.12 -0.34
N GLU A 16 0.69 13.66 0.63
CA GLU A 16 0.12 14.49 1.70
C GLU A 16 -0.15 15.92 1.21
N GLU A 17 0.74 16.47 0.38
CA GLU A 17 0.56 17.79 -0.24
C GLU A 17 -0.51 17.77 -1.34
N ASN A 18 -0.48 16.75 -2.20
CA ASN A 18 -1.44 16.52 -3.27
C ASN A 18 -1.94 15.06 -3.25
N PRO A 19 -3.09 14.78 -2.63
CA PRO A 19 -3.67 13.44 -2.58
C PRO A 19 -3.95 12.81 -3.95
N PHE A 20 -4.07 13.61 -5.01
CA PHE A 20 -4.36 13.14 -6.37
C PHE A 20 -3.10 12.91 -7.23
N ASP A 21 -1.89 13.04 -6.66
CA ASP A 21 -0.64 12.77 -7.38
C ASP A 21 -0.47 11.27 -7.66
N LEU A 22 -0.90 10.85 -8.85
CA LEU A 22 -0.83 9.46 -9.29
C LEU A 22 0.61 8.93 -9.39
N ASP A 23 1.58 9.77 -9.71
CA ASP A 23 2.98 9.36 -9.85
C ASP A 23 3.59 9.06 -8.49
N ALA A 24 3.33 9.92 -7.51
CA ALA A 24 3.69 9.69 -6.12
C ALA A 24 3.05 8.40 -5.57
N TRP A 25 1.76 8.20 -5.83
CA TRP A 25 1.07 6.95 -5.46
C TRP A 25 1.64 5.72 -6.15
N ASN A 26 2.04 5.82 -7.42
CA ASN A 26 2.67 4.70 -8.15
C ASN A 26 4.03 4.31 -7.55
N ILE A 27 4.83 5.28 -7.09
CA ILE A 27 6.09 5.01 -6.37
C ILE A 27 5.78 4.35 -5.03
N LEU A 28 4.87 4.94 -4.25
CA LEU A 28 4.50 4.45 -2.93
C LEU A 28 3.93 3.04 -2.99
N LEU A 29 3.06 2.73 -3.97
CA LEU A 29 2.46 1.41 -4.19
C LEU A 29 3.50 0.29 -4.38
N ARG A 30 4.65 0.58 -4.97
CA ARG A 30 5.74 -0.42 -5.11
C ARG A 30 6.29 -0.78 -3.74
N GLU A 31 6.48 0.20 -2.87
CA GLU A 31 6.91 -0.01 -1.49
C GLU A 31 5.82 -0.71 -0.65
N LEU A 32 4.55 -0.32 -0.78
CA LEU A 32 3.49 -0.93 0.03
C LEU A 32 3.35 -2.44 -0.24
N GLN A 33 3.65 -2.87 -1.47
CA GLN A 33 3.61 -4.29 -1.85
C GLN A 33 4.77 -5.12 -1.28
N THR A 34 5.87 -4.51 -0.84
CA THR A 34 7.00 -5.22 -0.20
C THR A 34 6.82 -5.34 1.31
N ARG A 35 5.86 -4.62 1.90
CA ARG A 35 5.58 -4.59 3.33
C ARG A 35 4.43 -5.50 3.72
N LYS A 36 4.40 -5.85 5.00
CA LYS A 36 3.28 -6.56 5.64
C LYS A 36 2.03 -5.69 5.58
N ILE A 37 0.90 -6.28 5.19
CA ILE A 37 -0.35 -5.52 4.99
C ILE A 37 -0.80 -4.83 6.28
N GLU A 38 -0.51 -5.43 7.44
CA GLU A 38 -0.82 -4.91 8.77
C GLU A 38 -0.20 -3.52 9.00
N ASP A 39 1.01 -3.30 8.48
CA ASP A 39 1.75 -2.04 8.65
C ASP A 39 1.31 -0.95 7.66
N VAL A 40 0.72 -1.35 6.54
CA VAL A 40 0.45 -0.46 5.39
C VAL A 40 -1.03 -0.33 5.05
N ARG A 41 -1.92 -1.06 5.72
CA ARG A 41 -3.37 -1.02 5.53
C ARG A 41 -3.93 0.41 5.54
N PRO A 42 -3.55 1.32 6.46
CA PRO A 42 -4.09 2.68 6.47
C PRO A 42 -3.79 3.46 5.16
N LEU A 43 -2.66 3.18 4.50
CA LEU A 43 -2.33 3.82 3.23
C LEU A 43 -3.12 3.24 2.06
N PHE A 44 -3.35 1.92 2.04
CA PHE A 44 -4.22 1.33 1.04
C PHE A 44 -5.66 1.84 1.19
N GLU A 45 -6.18 1.95 2.42
CA GLU A 45 -7.49 2.52 2.71
C GLU A 45 -7.60 3.98 2.24
N LYS A 46 -6.56 4.80 2.51
CA LYS A 46 -6.48 6.17 2.01
C LYS A 46 -6.50 6.21 0.47
N LEU A 47 -5.70 5.37 -0.19
CA LEU A 47 -5.62 5.31 -1.65
C LEU A 47 -6.98 4.99 -2.29
N VAL A 48 -7.66 3.94 -1.83
CA VAL A 48 -8.95 3.53 -2.41
C VAL A 48 -10.08 4.50 -2.06
N LYS A 49 -9.96 5.27 -0.97
CA LYS A 49 -10.89 6.36 -0.64
C LYS A 49 -10.74 7.56 -1.57
N ILE A 50 -9.50 7.90 -1.97
CA ILE A 50 -9.22 8.98 -2.91
C ILE A 50 -9.61 8.57 -4.34
N PHE A 51 -9.33 7.32 -4.72
CA PHE A 51 -9.57 6.80 -6.06
C PHE A 51 -10.55 5.61 -6.06
N PRO A 52 -11.82 5.82 -5.65
CA PRO A 52 -12.77 4.73 -5.43
C PRO A 52 -13.14 3.98 -6.71
N THR A 53 -13.04 4.63 -7.87
CA THR A 53 -13.37 4.05 -9.18
C THR A 53 -12.18 3.38 -9.86
N THR A 54 -10.95 3.53 -9.33
CA THR A 54 -9.76 2.93 -9.93
C THR A 54 -9.63 1.47 -9.48
N GLY A 55 -10.26 0.56 -10.23
CA GLY A 55 -10.28 -0.88 -9.92
C GLY A 55 -8.90 -1.51 -9.75
N ARG A 56 -7.86 -0.96 -10.41
CA ARG A 56 -6.47 -1.40 -10.24
C ARG A 56 -5.99 -1.30 -8.78
N PHE A 57 -6.33 -0.23 -8.07
CA PHE A 57 -5.87 -0.03 -6.68
C PHE A 57 -6.57 -0.97 -5.72
N TRP A 58 -7.87 -1.20 -5.91
CA TRP A 58 -8.63 -2.22 -5.19
C TRP A 58 -8.05 -3.62 -5.38
N LYS A 59 -7.72 -3.98 -6.63
CA LYS A 59 -7.11 -5.28 -6.94
C LYS A 59 -5.81 -5.50 -6.16
N ILE A 60 -4.89 -4.53 -6.19
CA ILE A 60 -3.60 -4.64 -5.48
C ILE A 60 -3.82 -4.76 -3.96
N TYR A 61 -4.74 -3.97 -3.39
CA TYR A 61 -5.03 -4.03 -1.96
C TYR A 61 -5.57 -5.42 -1.55
N ILE A 62 -6.56 -5.93 -2.28
CA ILE A 62 -7.13 -7.26 -2.02
C ILE A 62 -6.08 -8.36 -2.18
N GLU A 63 -5.23 -8.28 -3.20
CA GLU A 63 -4.13 -9.25 -3.40
C GLU A 63 -3.16 -9.27 -2.21
N GLN A 64 -2.83 -8.13 -1.61
CA GLN A 64 -1.98 -8.10 -0.41
C GLN A 64 -2.67 -8.68 0.82
N GLU A 65 -3.94 -8.35 1.07
CA GLU A 65 -4.72 -8.95 2.15
C GLU A 65 -4.80 -10.48 2.00
N MET A 66 -4.97 -10.99 0.78
CA MET A 66 -5.01 -12.42 0.50
C MET A 66 -3.65 -13.10 0.71
N LYS A 67 -2.54 -12.46 0.33
CA LYS A 67 -1.19 -12.98 0.60
C LYS A 67 -0.92 -13.11 2.09
N ALA A 68 -1.24 -12.10 2.89
CA ALA A 68 -1.04 -12.14 4.34
C ALA A 68 -1.81 -13.29 5.00
N ARG A 69 -3.09 -13.46 4.65
CA ARG A 69 -3.91 -14.59 5.13
C ARG A 69 -3.36 -15.96 4.77
N ASN A 70 -2.63 -16.08 3.65
CA ASN A 70 -2.00 -17.34 3.28
C ASN A 70 -0.75 -17.62 4.13
N PHE A 71 0.05 -16.60 4.46
CA PHE A 71 1.19 -16.75 5.36
C PHE A 71 0.74 -17.15 6.77
N ASP A 72 -0.28 -16.50 7.33
CA ASP A 72 -0.84 -16.84 8.65
C ASP A 72 -1.32 -18.30 8.75
N LYS A 73 -1.86 -18.85 7.67
CA LYS A 73 -2.31 -20.25 7.62
C LYS A 73 -1.16 -21.24 7.55
N VAL A 74 -0.04 -20.87 6.95
CA VAL A 74 1.15 -21.73 6.84
C VAL A 74 1.89 -21.79 8.17
N GLU A 75 2.01 -20.68 8.89
CA GLU A 75 2.72 -20.64 10.19
C GLU A 75 2.05 -21.48 11.29
N LYS A 76 0.73 -21.72 11.23
CA LYS A 76 -0.01 -22.52 12.23
C LYS A 76 0.10 -24.04 12.07
N LYS A 77 0.96 -24.56 11.18
CA LYS A 77 1.09 -26.01 10.90
C LYS A 77 2.30 -26.71 11.51
N HIS A 78 2.96 -26.12 12.52
CA HIS A 78 4.04 -26.79 13.28
C HIS A 78 3.75 -26.85 14.77
#